data_AF-A0A850MFL4-F1
#
_entry.id   AF-A0A850MFL4-F1
#
_cell.length_a   1.000
_cell.length_b   1.000
_cell.length_c   1.000
_cell.angle_alpha   90.00
_cell.angle_beta   90.00
_cell.angle_gamma   90.00
#
_symmetry.space_group_name_H-M   'P 1'
#
loop_
_entity.id
_entity.type
_entity.pdbx_description
1 polymer ?
#
loop_
_entity_poly.entity_id
_entity_poly.type
_entity_poly.pdbx_seq_one_letter_code
_entity_poly.pdbx_strand_id
1 'polypeptide(L)'
;ISNVLFAYLINLSLLPTWITILISLTFGLPVIVSWSKQTITNRDNSNTTRITTGIGGGIGLAMLIYLPTPYRELMIFSIFGSVFLILYFGKIRRYKRSSLEVQQRSNL
;
A
#
# COMPACT_ATOMS: atom_id res chain seq x y z
N ILE A 1 -28.27 -1.52 0.58
CA ILE A 1 -28.52 -0.45 1.56
C ILE A 1 -27.23 0.11 2.18
N SER A 2 -26.23 -0.71 2.54
CA SER A 2 -24.94 -0.22 3.07
C SER A 2 -24.13 0.65 2.09
N ASN A 3 -24.03 0.25 0.81
CA ASN A 3 -23.33 1.03 -0.21
C ASN A 3 -24.00 2.38 -0.54
N VAL A 4 -25.31 2.48 -0.31
CA VAL A 4 -26.12 3.68 -0.61
C VAL A 4 -26.02 4.70 0.52
N LEU A 5 -25.99 4.24 1.78
CA LEU A 5 -25.80 5.12 2.95
C LEU A 5 -24.42 5.79 2.95
N PHE A 6 -23.37 5.07 2.56
CA PHE A 6 -22.02 5.64 2.48
C PHE A 6 -21.90 6.65 1.32
N ALA A 7 -22.55 6.38 0.19
CA ALA A 7 -22.61 7.30 -0.95
C ALA A 7 -23.48 8.54 -0.70
N TYR A 8 -24.45 8.47 0.22
CA TYR A 8 -25.34 9.59 0.56
C TYR A 8 -24.71 10.59 1.54
N LEU A 9 -23.84 10.14 2.45
CA LEU A 9 -23.15 11.01 3.41
C LEU A 9 -22.02 11.84 2.77
N ILE A 10 -21.41 11.34 1.70
CA ILE A 10 -20.39 12.05 0.93
C ILE A 10 -20.71 11.77 -0.53
N ASN A 11 -21.36 12.72 -1.20
CA ASN A 11 -21.55 12.62 -2.64
C ASN A 11 -20.18 12.83 -3.32
N LEU A 12 -19.43 11.74 -3.47
CA LEU A 12 -18.08 11.70 -4.04
C LEU A 12 -18.03 12.23 -5.48
N SER A 13 -19.16 12.29 -6.18
CA SER A 13 -19.26 12.91 -7.51
C SER A 13 -19.17 14.44 -7.49
N LEU A 14 -19.51 15.08 -6.36
CA LEU A 14 -19.42 16.53 -6.16
C LEU A 14 -18.04 16.96 -5.62
N LEU A 15 -17.23 16.02 -5.13
CA LEU A 15 -15.88 16.31 -4.68
C LEU A 15 -14.95 16.45 -5.88
N PRO A 16 -14.09 17.50 -5.91
CA PRO A 16 -13.02 17.59 -6.87
C PRO A 16 -12.17 16.32 -6.88
N THR A 17 -11.85 15.82 -8.06
CA THR A 17 -11.11 14.55 -8.26
C THR A 17 -9.80 14.49 -7.48
N TRP A 18 -9.10 15.62 -7.33
CA TRP A 18 -7.87 15.71 -6.55
C TRP A 18 -8.07 15.45 -5.04
N ILE A 19 -9.22 15.80 -4.47
CA ILE A 19 -9.54 15.49 -3.06
C ILE A 19 -9.73 13.99 -2.90
N THR A 20 -10.49 13.37 -3.80
CA THR A 20 -10.72 11.91 -3.79
C THR A 20 -9.41 11.14 -3.95
N ILE A 21 -8.49 11.65 -4.78
CA ILE A 21 -7.12 11.13 -4.94
C ILE A 21 -6.36 11.24 -3.61
N LEU A 22 -6.34 12.40 -2.95
CA LEU A 22 -5.62 12.61 -1.69
C LEU A 22 -6.14 11.72 -0.56
N ILE A 23 -7.46 11.55 -0.46
CA ILE A 23 -8.06 10.67 0.53
C ILE A 23 -7.68 9.22 0.23
N SER A 24 -7.80 8.78 -1.03
CA SER A 24 -7.38 7.43 -1.44
C SER A 24 -5.90 7.16 -1.10
N LEU A 25 -5.00 8.12 -1.35
CA LEU A 25 -3.59 8.00 -1.00
C LEU A 25 -3.38 7.96 0.52
N THR A 26 -4.08 8.79 1.29
CA THR A 26 -3.95 8.84 2.75
C THR A 26 -4.33 7.50 3.39
N PHE A 27 -5.37 6.85 2.87
CA PHE A 27 -5.82 5.54 3.35
C PHE A 27 -5.02 4.36 2.75
N GLY A 28 -4.51 4.50 1.52
CA GLY A 28 -3.76 3.44 0.81
C GLY A 28 -2.26 3.37 1.13
N LEU A 29 -1.58 4.51 1.30
CA LEU A 29 -0.13 4.57 1.57
C LEU A 29 0.30 3.82 2.84
N PRO A 30 -0.45 3.84 3.96
CA PRO A 30 -0.09 3.06 5.15
C PRO A 30 0.06 1.56 4.88
N VAL A 31 -0.71 1.00 3.92
CA VAL A 31 -0.60 -0.41 3.52
C VAL A 31 0.73 -0.67 2.82
N ILE A 32 1.08 0.17 1.86
CA ILE A 32 2.33 0.07 1.11
C ILE A 32 3.52 0.18 2.07
N VAL A 33 3.50 1.15 2.98
CA VAL A 33 4.55 1.34 4.00
C VAL A 33 4.63 0.13 4.95
N SER A 34 3.49 -0.36 5.42
CA SER A 34 3.38 -1.55 6.28
C SER A 34 4.00 -2.79 5.62
N TRP A 35 3.68 -3.04 4.35
CA TRP A 35 4.21 -4.16 3.58
C TRP A 35 5.69 -3.99 3.22
N SER A 36 6.10 -2.76 2.90
CA SER A 36 7.52 -2.42 2.68
C SER A 36 8.35 -2.72 3.90
N LYS A 37 7.88 -2.30 5.08
CA LYS A 37 8.58 -2.51 6.35
C LYS A 37 8.69 -3.99 6.69
N GLN A 38 7.60 -4.75 6.54
CA GLN A 38 7.63 -6.22 6.71
C GLN A 38 8.62 -6.86 5.73
N THR A 39 8.64 -6.38 4.48
CA THR A 39 9.54 -6.91 3.45
C THR A 39 11.01 -6.57 3.71
N ILE A 40 11.33 -5.41 4.27
CA ILE A 40 12.73 -5.02 4.49
C ILE A 40 13.26 -5.58 5.82
N THR A 41 12.43 -5.56 6.86
CA THR A 41 12.87 -5.88 8.23
C THR A 41 12.59 -7.32 8.65
N ASN A 42 11.78 -8.06 7.89
CA ASN A 42 11.34 -9.42 8.20
C ASN A 42 10.69 -9.55 9.60
N ARG A 43 10.21 -8.43 10.14
CA ARG A 43 9.45 -8.37 11.39
C ARG A 43 7.98 -8.33 11.04
N ASP A 44 7.25 -9.26 11.64
CA ASP A 44 5.80 -9.26 11.56
C ASP A 44 5.23 -8.01 12.24
N ASN A 45 4.29 -7.37 11.56
CA ASN A 45 3.54 -6.28 12.15
C ASN A 45 2.57 -6.81 13.21
N SER A 46 2.30 -5.98 14.22
CA SER A 46 1.31 -6.32 15.25
C SER A 46 -0.07 -6.59 14.63
N ASN A 47 -0.87 -7.43 15.30
CA ASN A 47 -2.19 -7.80 14.80
C ASN A 47 -3.09 -6.57 14.59
N THR A 48 -3.01 -5.60 15.51
CA THR A 48 -3.70 -4.31 15.41
C THR A 48 -3.29 -3.54 14.15
N THR A 49 -1.99 -3.46 13.84
CA THR A 49 -1.49 -2.78 12.64
C THR A 49 -1.95 -3.47 11.36
N ARG A 50 -2.02 -4.81 11.33
CA ARG A 50 -2.53 -5.56 10.17
C ARG A 50 -3.99 -5.25 9.91
N ILE A 51 -4.81 -5.20 10.96
CA ILE A 51 -6.24 -4.88 10.85
C ILE A 51 -6.44 -3.43 10.40
N THR A 52 -5.77 -2.45 11.03
CA THR A 52 -5.95 -1.03 10.67
C THR A 52 -5.46 -0.72 9.26
N THR A 53 -4.32 -1.28 8.85
CA THR A 53 -3.84 -1.13 7.47
C THR A 53 -4.72 -1.89 6.47
N GLY A 54 -5.26 -3.06 6.81
CA GLY A 54 -6.21 -3.78 5.97
C GLY A 54 -7.51 -3.00 5.73
N ILE A 55 -8.12 -2.47 6.80
CA ILE A 55 -9.36 -1.66 6.71
C ILE A 55 -9.09 -0.36 5.95
N GLY A 56 -8.00 0.36 6.31
CA GLY A 56 -7.61 1.58 5.62
C GLY A 56 -7.32 1.35 4.14
N GLY A 57 -6.60 0.28 3.80
CA GLY A 57 -6.35 -0.14 2.42
C GLY A 57 -7.62 -0.43 1.64
N GLY A 58 -8.59 -1.12 2.25
CA GLY A 58 -9.89 -1.39 1.65
C GLY A 58 -10.66 -0.12 1.32
N ILE A 59 -10.67 0.86 2.23
CA ILE A 59 -11.28 2.18 2.01
C ILE A 59 -10.55 2.93 0.87
N GLY A 60 -9.21 2.95 0.90
CA GLY A 60 -8.40 3.60 -0.12
C GLY A 60 -8.62 3.01 -1.52
N LEU A 61 -8.74 1.68 -1.61
CA LEU A 61 -9.02 0.95 -2.85
C LEU A 61 -10.44 1.19 -3.36
N ALA A 62 -11.44 1.19 -2.47
CA ALA A 62 -12.82 1.47 -2.83
C ALA A 62 -12.97 2.87 -3.43
N MET A 63 -12.30 3.88 -2.84
CA MET A 63 -12.23 5.22 -3.43
C MET A 63 -11.52 5.23 -4.77
N LEU A 64 -10.44 4.45 -4.92
CA LEU A 64 -9.69 4.33 -6.17
C LEU A 64 -10.53 3.83 -7.33
N ILE A 65 -11.37 2.81 -7.09
CA ILE A 65 -12.26 2.25 -8.10
C ILE A 65 -13.30 3.28 -8.56
N TYR A 66 -13.70 4.19 -7.67
CA TYR A 66 -14.66 5.25 -7.94
C TYR A 66 -14.10 6.38 -8.80
N LEU A 67 -12.77 6.47 -9.00
CA LEU A 67 -12.19 7.50 -9.87
C LEU A 67 -12.58 7.28 -11.34
N PRO A 68 -12.81 8.37 -12.09
CA PRO A 68 -13.01 8.29 -13.54
C PRO A 68 -11.70 7.95 -14.25
N THR A 69 -11.83 7.32 -15.42
CA THR A 69 -10.73 7.13 -16.38
C THR A 69 -10.26 8.50 -16.89
N PRO A 70 -8.93 8.76 -17.02
CA PRO A 70 -7.80 7.84 -16.92
C PRO A 70 -7.10 7.79 -15.53
N TYR A 71 -7.59 8.56 -14.55
CA TYR A 71 -6.91 8.72 -13.27
C TYR A 71 -6.84 7.44 -12.46
N ARG A 72 -7.90 6.64 -12.52
CA ARG A 72 -7.97 5.33 -11.88
C ARG A 72 -6.86 4.41 -12.37
N GLU A 73 -6.70 4.30 -13.69
CA GLU A 73 -5.72 3.43 -14.31
C GLU A 73 -4.29 3.87 -13.95
N LEU A 74 -4.00 5.17 -14.03
CA LEU A 74 -2.70 5.72 -13.63
C LEU A 74 -2.36 5.45 -12.16
N MET A 75 -3.33 5.61 -11.26
CA MET A 75 -3.14 5.35 -9.83
C MET A 75 -2.93 3.86 -9.54
N ILE A 76 -3.71 2.99 -10.18
CA ILE A 76 -3.52 1.53 -10.08
C ILE A 76 -2.11 1.16 -10.55
N PHE A 77 -1.68 1.64 -11.73
CA PHE A 77 -0.33 1.42 -12.23
C PHE A 77 0.75 1.94 -11.27
N SER A 78 0.57 3.13 -10.71
CA SER A 78 1.51 3.72 -9.74
C SER A 78 1.65 2.87 -8.47
N ILE A 79 0.53 2.36 -7.93
CA ILE A 79 0.53 1.51 -6.73
C ILE A 79 1.23 0.18 -7.03
N PHE A 80 0.82 -0.52 -8.09
CA PHE A 80 1.44 -1.79 -8.46
C PHE A 80 2.92 -1.63 -8.79
N GLY A 81 3.29 -0.56 -9.51
CA GLY A 81 4.68 -0.23 -9.80
C GLY A 81 5.50 0.03 -8.54
N SER A 82 4.96 0.79 -7.58
CA SER A 82 5.62 1.07 -6.30
C SER A 82 5.82 -0.21 -5.49
N VAL A 83 4.78 -1.04 -5.36
CA VAL A 83 4.85 -2.33 -4.64
C VAL A 83 5.88 -3.25 -5.31
N PHE A 84 5.87 -3.35 -6.64
CA PHE A 84 6.84 -4.15 -7.38
C PHE A 84 8.28 -3.70 -7.11
N LEU A 85 8.56 -2.39 -7.18
CA LEU A 85 9.88 -1.84 -6.89
C LEU A 85 10.33 -2.15 -5.46
N ILE A 86 9.45 -1.95 -4.47
CA ILE A 86 9.72 -2.24 -3.06
C ILE A 86 10.09 -3.71 -2.87
N LEU A 87 9.31 -4.64 -3.44
CA LEU A 87 9.55 -6.07 -3.32
C LEU A 87 10.86 -6.47 -4.03
N TYR A 88 11.10 -5.95 -5.23
CA TYR A 88 12.29 -6.23 -6.01
C TYR A 88 13.57 -5.76 -5.31
N PHE A 89 13.64 -4.48 -4.93
CA PHE A 89 14.79 -3.93 -4.22
C PHE A 89 14.92 -4.48 -2.80
N GLY A 90 13.80 -4.77 -2.13
CA GLY A 90 13.78 -5.46 -0.86
C GLY A 90 14.46 -6.82 -0.93
N LYS A 91 14.14 -7.62 -1.97
CA LYS A 91 14.75 -8.94 -2.21
C LYS A 91 16.26 -8.83 -2.46
N ILE A 92 16.71 -7.87 -3.28
CA ILE A 92 18.13 -7.62 -3.54
C ILE A 92 18.87 -7.30 -2.23
N ARG A 93 18.30 -6.41 -1.40
CA ARG A 93 18.90 -6.04 -0.10
C ARG A 93 19.04 -7.25 0.82
N ARG A 94 18.05 -8.14 0.84
CA ARG A 94 18.10 -9.40 1.60
C ARG A 94 19.21 -10.32 1.12
N TYR A 95 19.31 -10.57 -0.19
CA TYR A 95 20.36 -11.42 -0.75
C TYR A 95 21.76 -10.93 -0.37
N LYS A 96 21.99 -9.61 -0.45
CA LYS A 96 23.27 -9.01 -0.08
C LYS A 96 23.58 -9.16 1.42
N ARG A 97 22.58 -9.09 2.29
CA ARG A 97 22.77 -9.28 3.74
C ARG A 97 23.08 -10.74 4.08
N SER A 98 22.33 -11.68 3.50
CA SER A 98 22.57 -13.11 3.72
C SER A 98 23.95 -13.56 3.24
N SER A 99 24.44 -13.03 2.11
CA SER A 99 25.78 -13.37 1.61
C SER A 99 26.89 -12.87 2.53
N LEU A 100 26.72 -11.69 3.14
CA LEU A 100 27.67 -11.13 4.11
C LEU A 100 27.70 -11.94 5.42
N GLU A 101 26.53 -12.37 5.91
CA GLU A 101 26.43 -13.21 7.11
C GLU A 101 27.08 -14.58 6.90
N VAL A 102 26.95 -15.18 5.70
CA VAL A 102 27.61 -16.44 5.34
C VAL A 102 29.13 -16.26 5.29
N GLN A 103 29.64 -15.18 4.69
CA GLN A 103 31.08 -14.87 4.65
C GLN A 103 31.68 -14.65 6.04
N GLN A 104 30.94 -14.02 6.97
CA GLN A 104 31.43 -13.83 8.33
C GLN A 104 31.52 -15.15 9.10
N ARG A 105 30.59 -16.09 8.86
CA ARG A 105 30.63 -17.42 9.49
C ARG A 105 31.71 -18.33 8.93
N SER A 106 32.12 -18.16 7.66
CA SER A 106 33.21 -18.95 7.07
C SER A 106 34.61 -18.50 7.49
N ASN A 107 34.73 -17.29 8.05
CA ASN A 107 36.00 -16.71 8.50
C ASN A 107 36.26 -16.87 10.01
N LEU A 108 35.38 -17.57 10.72
CA LEU A 108 35.52 -18.00 12.12
C LEU A 108 35.84 -19.49 12.17
#